data_AF-A0A554J6R7-F1
#
_entry.id   AF-A0A554J6R7-F1
#
_cell.length_a   1.000
_cell.length_b   1.000
_cell.length_c   1.000
_cell.angle_alpha   90.00
_cell.angle_beta   90.00
_cell.angle_gamma   90.00
#
_symmetry.space_group_name_H-M   'P 1'
#
loop_
_entity.id
_entity.type
_entity.pdbx_description
1 polymer ?
#
loop_
_entity_poly.entity_id
_entity_poly.type
_entity_poly.pdbx_seq_one_letter_code
_entity_poly.pdbx_strand_id
1 'polypeptide(L)'
;MDIEKNNQTDCFPLGAYERDSTVLARDMVIKRGGKTFTITVGTEDYLEVIRRENKGLDEGSQLSESCFLLDDVTDADMVCRVLSDQPIETLTSFLIEQSFEEN
;
A
#
# COMPACT_ATOMS: atom_id res chain seq x y z
N MET A 1 10.56 35.33 7.41
CA MET A 1 9.86 34.55 6.37
C MET A 1 9.90 33.12 6.84
N ASP A 2 8.96 32.78 7.70
CA ASP A 2 8.75 31.41 8.15
C ASP A 2 7.98 30.71 7.03
N ILE A 3 8.72 30.03 6.16
CA ILE A 3 8.11 29.06 5.26
C ILE A 3 7.82 27.87 6.17
N GLU A 4 6.58 27.82 6.68
CA GLU A 4 6.03 26.59 7.23
C GLU A 4 6.29 25.50 6.19
N LYS A 5 7.26 24.61 6.49
CA LYS A 5 7.41 23.37 5.78
C LYS A 5 6.08 22.66 5.95
N ASN A 6 5.28 22.72 4.90
CA ASN A 6 4.01 22.05 4.77
C ASN A 6 4.30 20.54 4.81
N ASN A 7 4.50 20.00 6.01
CA ASN A 7 4.69 18.59 6.31
C ASN A 7 3.32 17.89 6.19
N GLN A 8 2.63 18.10 5.06
CA GLN A 8 1.53 17.22 4.68
C GLN A 8 2.18 15.86 4.43
N THR A 9 1.99 14.95 5.37
CA THR A 9 2.39 13.55 5.24
C THR A 9 1.79 13.04 3.93
N ASP A 10 2.66 12.74 2.95
CA ASP A 10 2.27 12.29 1.61
C ASP A 10 1.85 10.81 1.63
N CYS A 11 1.94 10.16 2.79
CA CYS A 11 1.54 8.79 3.01
C CYS A 11 0.83 8.62 4.37
N PHE A 12 -0.21 7.78 4.42
CA PHE A 12 -0.86 7.39 5.68
C PHE A 12 -1.50 6.00 5.59
N PRO A 13 -1.60 5.25 6.70
CA PRO A 13 -2.20 3.93 6.71
C PRO A 13 -3.73 3.99 6.55
N LEU A 14 -4.27 3.03 5.80
CA LEU A 14 -5.71 2.81 5.62
C LEU A 14 -6.17 1.55 6.36
N GLY A 15 -5.38 0.47 6.29
CA GLY A 15 -5.73 -0.83 6.84
C GLY A 15 -4.52 -1.74 6.98
N ALA A 16 -4.72 -2.87 7.64
CA ALA A 16 -3.71 -3.90 7.81
C ALA A 16 -4.35 -5.29 7.71
N TYR A 17 -3.62 -6.22 7.11
CA TYR A 17 -3.93 -7.64 7.16
C TYR A 17 -3.05 -8.31 8.22
N GLU A 18 -3.69 -8.87 9.24
CA GLU A 18 -3.03 -9.51 10.37
C GLU A 18 -3.40 -10.98 10.46
N ARG A 19 -2.41 -11.83 10.75
CA ARG A 19 -2.59 -13.25 10.98
C ARG A 19 -1.65 -13.71 12.09
N ASP A 20 -2.16 -14.48 13.04
CA ASP A 20 -1.37 -15.02 14.16
C ASP A 20 -0.56 -13.93 14.90
N SER A 21 -1.19 -12.77 15.11
CA SER A 21 -0.59 -11.57 15.73
C SER A 21 0.60 -10.96 14.95
N THR A 22 0.76 -11.29 13.68
CA THR A 22 1.77 -10.72 12.77
C THR A 22 1.07 -9.92 11.67
N VAL A 23 1.56 -8.70 11.40
CA VAL A 23 1.10 -7.89 10.28
C VAL A 23 1.79 -8.38 9.01
N LEU A 24 1.03 -8.87 8.03
CA LEU A 24 1.59 -9.40 6.78
C LEU A 24 1.41 -8.42 5.61
N ALA A 25 0.43 -7.53 5.68
CA ALA A 25 0.28 -6.45 4.71
C ALA A 25 -0.34 -5.20 5.32
N ARG A 26 -0.10 -4.06 4.69
CA ARG A 26 -0.73 -2.77 4.97
C ARG A 26 -1.23 -2.14 3.70
N ASP A 27 -2.44 -1.60 3.77
CA ASP A 27 -2.95 -0.70 2.74
C ASP A 27 -2.58 0.72 3.12
N MET A 28 -1.92 1.41 2.21
CA MET A 28 -1.44 2.77 2.39
C MET A 28 -2.09 3.68 1.36
N VAL A 29 -2.34 4.92 1.77
CA VAL A 29 -2.73 6.00 0.85
C VAL A 29 -1.51 6.86 0.61
N ILE A 30 -1.24 7.18 -0.65
CA ILE A 30 -0.18 8.09 -1.07
C ILE A 30 -0.80 9.28 -1.81
N LYS A 31 -0.40 10.51 -1.45
CA LYS A 31 -0.82 11.76 -2.09
C LYS A 31 0.36 12.40 -2.82
N ARG A 32 0.38 12.35 -4.16
CA ARG A 32 1.48 12.85 -4.97
C ARG A 32 0.99 13.51 -6.25
N GLY A 33 1.57 14.66 -6.59
CA GLY A 33 1.24 15.38 -7.83
C GLY A 33 -0.24 15.80 -7.91
N GLY A 34 -0.89 16.08 -6.77
CA GLY A 34 -2.32 16.41 -6.71
C GLY A 34 -3.27 15.23 -6.85
N LYS A 35 -2.74 14.00 -6.94
CA LYS A 35 -3.52 12.76 -7.02
C LYS A 35 -3.45 11.98 -5.71
N THR A 36 -4.48 11.18 -5.46
CA THR A 36 -4.51 10.22 -4.34
C THR A 36 -4.47 8.81 -4.90
N PHE A 37 -3.62 7.98 -4.34
CA PHE A 37 -3.45 6.59 -4.73
C PHE A 37 -3.56 5.70 -3.50
N THR A 38 -4.03 4.47 -3.69
CA THR A 38 -3.83 3.39 -2.71
C THR A 38 -2.75 2.44 -3.21
N ILE A 39 -2.04 1.84 -2.26
CA ILE A 39 -1.07 0.78 -2.52
C ILE A 39 -1.15 -0.25 -1.38
N THR A 40 -1.15 -1.52 -1.73
CA THR A 40 -0.96 -2.60 -0.75
C THR A 40 0.52 -2.93 -0.68
N VAL A 41 1.08 -2.85 0.53
CA VAL A 41 2.46 -3.26 0.84
C VAL A 41 2.40 -4.54 1.64
N GLY A 42 3.02 -5.61 1.16
CA GLY A 42 2.97 -6.94 1.76
C GLY A 42 4.34 -7.54 2.03
N THR A 43 4.38 -8.59 2.84
CA THR A 43 5.54 -9.48 2.95
C THR A 43 5.44 -10.63 1.94
N GLU A 44 6.51 -11.41 1.78
CA GLU A 44 6.46 -12.64 0.98
C GLU A 44 5.39 -13.61 1.51
N ASP A 45 5.24 -13.72 2.83
CA ASP A 45 4.22 -14.56 3.46
C ASP A 45 2.80 -14.15 3.05
N TYR A 46 2.55 -12.84 2.88
CA TYR A 46 1.26 -12.36 2.39
C TYR A 46 0.95 -12.83 0.97
N LEU A 47 1.95 -12.85 0.07
CA LEU A 47 1.78 -13.40 -1.27
C LEU A 47 1.47 -14.90 -1.25
N GLU A 48 2.08 -15.65 -0.35
CA GLU A 48 1.75 -17.06 -0.18
C GLU A 48 0.30 -17.27 0.28
N VAL A 49 -0.21 -16.37 1.14
CA VAL A 49 -1.63 -16.35 1.52
C VAL A 49 -2.49 -16.10 0.29
N ILE A 50 -2.24 -15.02 -0.47
CA ILE A 50 -3.01 -14.71 -1.69
C ILE A 50 -3.04 -15.89 -2.66
N ARG A 51 -1.88 -16.48 -2.96
CA ARG A 51 -1.77 -17.64 -3.86
C ARG A 51 -2.53 -18.85 -3.35
N ARG A 52 -2.57 -19.05 -2.03
CA ARG A 52 -3.33 -20.15 -1.43
C ARG A 52 -4.83 -19.92 -1.56
N GLU A 53 -5.31 -18.72 -1.31
CA GLU A 53 -6.72 -18.35 -1.46
C GLU A 53 -7.15 -18.44 -2.93
N ASN A 54 -6.32 -17.95 -3.86
CA ASN A 54 -6.59 -17.97 -5.30
C ASN A 54 -6.71 -19.37 -5.90
N LYS A 55 -6.09 -20.40 -5.31
CA LYS A 55 -6.21 -21.80 -5.80
C LYS A 55 -7.65 -22.32 -5.78
N GLY A 56 -8.53 -21.73 -4.97
CA GLY A 56 -9.94 -22.12 -4.88
C GLY A 56 -10.91 -21.20 -5.64
N LEU A 57 -10.40 -20.16 -6.32
CA LEU A 57 -11.21 -19.11 -6.92
C LEU A 57 -11.18 -19.19 -8.44
N ASP A 58 -12.34 -18.96 -9.06
CA ASP A 58 -12.43 -18.74 -10.51
C ASP A 58 -11.63 -17.49 -10.91
N GLU A 59 -11.07 -17.45 -12.13
CA GLU A 59 -10.16 -16.39 -12.59
C GLU A 59 -10.72 -14.96 -12.38
N GLY A 60 -12.04 -14.76 -12.49
CA GLY A 60 -12.68 -13.46 -12.27
C GLY A 60 -12.88 -13.05 -10.80
N SER A 61 -12.58 -13.94 -9.86
CA SER A 61 -12.70 -13.71 -8.41
C SER A 61 -11.35 -13.75 -7.68
N GLN A 62 -10.25 -13.93 -8.41
CA GLN A 62 -8.92 -13.98 -7.82
C GLN A 62 -8.54 -12.65 -7.17
N LEU A 63 -7.95 -12.74 -5.99
CA LEU A 63 -7.32 -11.62 -5.31
C LEU A 63 -6.08 -11.17 -6.11
N SER A 64 -5.90 -9.86 -6.20
CA SER A 64 -4.75 -9.26 -6.87
C SER A 64 -3.43 -9.61 -6.16
N GLU A 65 -2.46 -10.13 -6.91
CA GLU A 65 -1.07 -10.28 -6.45
C GLU A 65 -0.24 -8.99 -6.66
N SER A 66 -0.89 -7.87 -7.05
CA SER A 66 -0.20 -6.57 -7.19
C SER A 66 -0.02 -5.91 -5.82
N CYS A 67 1.03 -6.33 -5.11
CA CYS A 67 1.49 -5.68 -3.88
C CYS A 67 2.97 -5.33 -3.97
N PHE A 68 3.37 -4.24 -3.34
CA PHE A 68 4.77 -3.87 -3.18
C PHE A 68 5.37 -4.64 -1.99
N LEU A 69 6.49 -5.32 -2.19
CA LEU A 69 7.05 -6.21 -1.17
C LEU A 69 8.07 -5.53 -0.28
N LEU A 70 7.96 -5.76 1.03
CA LEU A 70 8.94 -5.40 2.04
C LEU A 70 9.16 -6.56 3.02
N ASP A 71 10.34 -6.59 3.64
CA ASP A 71 10.69 -7.62 4.64
C ASP A 71 9.87 -7.48 5.93
N ASP A 72 9.52 -6.25 6.30
CA ASP A 72 8.72 -5.92 7.48
C ASP A 72 7.75 -4.80 7.16
N VAL A 73 6.48 -5.01 7.53
CA VAL A 73 5.38 -4.05 7.36
C VAL A 73 4.70 -3.76 8.69
N THR A 74 5.30 -4.14 9.82
CA THR A 74 4.70 -4.00 11.15
C THR A 74 4.51 -2.53 11.53
N ASP A 75 5.45 -1.65 11.17
CA ASP A 75 5.40 -0.22 11.46
C ASP A 75 4.93 0.60 10.26
N ALA A 76 3.78 1.25 10.37
CA ALA A 76 3.20 2.08 9.32
C ALA A 76 4.07 3.31 8.98
N ASP A 77 4.77 3.89 9.95
CA ASP A 77 5.64 5.05 9.70
C ASP A 77 6.87 4.65 8.89
N MET A 78 7.41 3.46 9.16
CA MET A 78 8.52 2.89 8.39
C MET A 78 8.09 2.60 6.95
N VAL A 79 6.93 1.96 6.76
CA VAL A 79 6.35 1.71 5.43
C VAL A 79 6.16 3.03 4.68
N CYS A 80 5.58 4.04 5.33
CA CYS A 80 5.40 5.33 4.68
C CYS A 80 6.72 5.99 4.28
N ARG A 81 7.75 5.96 5.14
CA ARG A 81 9.08 6.49 4.77
C ARG A 81 9.64 5.80 3.53
N VAL A 82 9.57 4.46 3.49
CA VAL A 82 10.05 3.70 2.33
C VAL A 82 9.31 4.11 1.06
N LEU A 83 7.98 4.20 1.11
CA LEU A 83 7.17 4.63 -0.03
C LEU A 83 7.47 6.08 -0.44
N SER A 84 7.61 6.98 0.54
CA SER A 84 7.94 8.40 0.35
C SER A 84 9.31 8.57 -0.32
N ASP A 85 10.28 7.69 -0.05
CA ASP A 85 11.62 7.70 -0.65
C ASP A 85 11.66 7.10 -2.07
N GLN A 86 10.67 6.30 -2.48
CA GLN A 86 10.60 5.73 -3.83
C GLN A 86 10.09 6.76 -4.85
N PRO A 87 10.66 6.84 -6.07
CA PRO A 87 10.05 7.52 -7.20
C PRO A 87 8.65 6.96 -7.50
N ILE A 88 7.71 7.81 -7.92
CA ILE A 88 6.34 7.39 -8.24
C ILE A 88 6.34 6.34 -9.36
N GLU A 89 7.27 6.46 -10.31
CA GLU A 89 7.43 5.58 -11.46
C GLU A 89 7.65 4.13 -11.03
N THR A 90 8.44 3.91 -9.97
CA THR A 90 8.69 2.59 -9.36
C THR A 90 7.43 1.99 -8.74
N LEU A 91 6.52 2.83 -8.25
CA LEU A 91 5.30 2.39 -7.57
C LEU A 91 4.13 2.18 -8.55
N THR A 92 4.20 2.75 -9.75
CA THR A 92 3.08 2.84 -10.73
C THR A 92 2.32 1.53 -10.94
N SER A 93 3.01 0.38 -11.02
CA SER A 93 2.37 -0.93 -11.24
C SER A 93 1.52 -1.42 -10.06
N PHE A 94 1.71 -0.83 -8.88
CA PHE A 94 1.02 -1.18 -7.63
C PHE A 94 0.02 -0.10 -7.19
N LEU A 95 0.08 1.08 -7.80
CA LEU A 95 -0.78 2.21 -7.43
C LEU A 95 -2.16 2.07 -8.07
N ILE A 96 -3.19 2.24 -7.25
CA ILE A 96 -4.58 2.35 -7.69
C ILE A 96 -5.03 3.80 -7.43
N GLU A 97 -5.21 4.58 -8.50
CA GLU A 97 -5.68 5.96 -8.41
C GLU A 97 -7.11 6.00 -7.84
N GLN A 98 -7.30 6.80 -6.79
CA GLN A 98 -8.59 7.00 -6.15
C GLN A 98 -9.19 8.32 -6.65
N SER A 99 -10.29 8.19 -7.39
CA SER A 99 -11.13 9.33 -7.76
C SER A 99 -12.22 9.47 -6.70
N PHE A 100 -12.07 10.42 -5.78
CA PHE A 100 -13.21 10.80 -4.94
C PHE A 100 -14.11 11.71 -5.77
N GLU A 101 -15.25 11.20 -6.23
CA GLU A 101 -16.33 12.09 -6.63
C GLU A 101 -16.84 12.77 -5.35
N GLU A 102 -16.64 14.09 -5.25
CA GLU A 102 -17.32 14.90 -4.24
C GLU A 102 -18.83 14.80 -4.49
N ASN A 103 -19.53 13.99 -3.70
CA ASN A 103 -20.99 14.00 -3.60
C ASN A 103 -21.45 15.11 -2.65
#